data_AF-A0A2E8K7G5-F1
#
_entry.id   AF-A0A2E8K7G5-F1
#
_cell.length_a   1.000
_cell.length_b   1.000
_cell.length_c   1.000
_cell.angle_alpha   90.00
_cell.angle_beta   90.00
_cell.angle_gamma   90.00
#
_symmetry.space_group_name_H-M   'P 1'
#
loop_
_entity.id
_entity.type
_entity.pdbx_description
1 polymer ?
#
loop_
_entity_poly.entity_id
_entity_poly.type
_entity_poly.pdbx_seq_one_letter_code
_entity_poly.pdbx_strand_id
1 'polypeptide(L)'
;MEEETRENLVSREIWIRGLYMVLFAIAYSIAKVIIVFIAVFQFLAVLFTGGVNEPLLQFGKNLSIYIFEILEFQTFNTELRPFPYSPWPDEEPGGEEWLEEEDDEPAVKVSTAHETDAQEVGETDVDHPDEDSPDVDSHDEDSPDVDSPDKDSPDKD
;
A
#
# COMPACT_ATOMS: atom_id res chain seq x y z
N MET A 1 12.12 27.28 26.83
CA MET A 1 11.08 26.22 26.94
C MET A 1 9.68 26.74 26.61
N GLU A 2 9.25 27.95 27.00
CA GLU A 2 7.89 28.44 26.64
C GLU A 2 7.71 28.84 25.16
N GLU A 3 8.79 29.20 24.46
CA GLU A 3 8.72 29.63 23.05
C GLU A 3 8.56 28.45 22.08
N GLU A 4 9.30 27.35 22.26
CA GLU A 4 9.23 26.15 21.41
C GLU A 4 7.85 25.45 21.46
N THR A 5 7.16 25.48 22.60
CA THR A 5 5.80 24.92 22.72
C THR A 5 4.77 25.73 21.93
N ARG A 6 4.95 27.06 21.85
CA ARG A 6 4.04 27.93 21.09
C ARG A 6 4.21 27.74 19.59
N GLU A 7 5.43 27.51 19.12
CA GLU A 7 5.69 27.23 17.70
C GLU A 7 5.04 25.93 17.26
N ASN A 8 5.19 24.84 18.04
CA ASN A 8 4.52 23.56 17.76
C ASN A 8 2.99 23.66 17.79
N LEU A 9 2.41 24.49 18.66
CA LEU A 9 0.96 24.73 18.72
C LEU A 9 0.45 25.60 17.56
N VAL A 10 1.32 26.32 16.85
CA VAL A 10 0.98 27.13 15.68
C VAL A 10 1.37 26.40 14.37
N SER A 11 2.14 25.32 14.46
CA SER A 11 2.50 24.47 13.32
C SER A 11 1.25 23.92 12.64
N ARG A 12 1.00 24.43 11.44
CA ARG A 12 -0.08 24.02 10.55
C ARG A 12 -0.12 22.49 10.35
N GLU A 13 1.03 21.85 10.32
CA GLU A 13 1.19 20.41 10.10
C GLU A 13 0.54 19.57 11.21
N ILE A 14 0.68 19.96 12.48
CA ILE A 14 0.09 19.27 13.62
C ILE A 14 -1.45 19.41 13.62
N TRP A 15 -1.95 20.61 13.28
CA TRP A 15 -3.40 20.83 13.15
C TRP A 15 -4.01 20.08 11.97
N ILE A 16 -3.32 20.03 10.83
CA ILE A 16 -3.76 19.24 9.67
C ILE A 16 -3.79 17.75 10.03
N ARG A 17 -2.75 17.25 10.70
CA ARG A 17 -2.73 15.87 11.20
C ARG A 17 -3.89 15.61 12.17
N GLY A 18 -4.13 16.53 13.11
CA GLY A 18 -5.26 16.46 14.05
C GLY A 18 -6.63 16.45 13.35
N LEU A 19 -6.81 17.26 12.30
CA LEU A 19 -8.02 17.24 11.47
C LEU A 19 -8.22 15.88 10.80
N TYR A 20 -7.16 15.32 10.22
CA TYR A 20 -7.20 13.98 9.64
C TYR A 20 -7.46 12.91 10.70
N MET A 21 -6.93 13.05 11.91
CA MET A 21 -7.26 12.14 13.01
C MET A 21 -8.75 12.16 13.34
N VAL A 22 -9.38 13.34 13.43
CA VAL A 22 -10.83 13.41 13.68
C VAL A 22 -11.61 12.75 12.53
N LEU A 23 -11.23 13.02 11.28
CA LEU A 23 -11.86 12.44 10.10
C LEU A 23 -11.75 10.90 10.08
N PHE A 24 -10.55 10.36 10.31
CA PHE A 24 -10.33 8.91 10.34
C PHE A 24 -10.94 8.25 11.58
N ALA A 25 -11.08 8.93 12.71
CA ALA A 25 -11.81 8.41 13.87
C ALA A 25 -13.31 8.21 13.58
N ILE A 26 -13.91 9.12 12.80
CA ILE A 26 -15.28 8.97 12.31
C ILE A 26 -15.36 7.79 11.34
N ALA A 27 -14.44 7.71 10.37
CA ALA A 27 -14.38 6.60 9.42
C ALA A 27 -14.21 5.24 10.13
N TYR A 28 -13.33 5.16 11.13
CA TYR A 28 -13.14 3.98 11.98
C TYR A 28 -14.43 3.55 12.69
N SER A 29 -15.19 4.51 13.22
CA SER A 29 -16.47 4.25 13.88
C SER A 29 -17.49 3.65 12.92
N ILE A 30 -17.56 4.16 11.70
CA ILE A 30 -18.43 3.63 10.64
C ILE A 30 -17.96 2.23 10.21
N ALA A 31 -16.67 2.05 9.97
CA ALA A 31 -16.07 0.77 9.58
C ALA A 31 -16.36 -0.33 10.61
N LYS A 32 -16.29 -0.03 11.91
CA LYS A 32 -16.70 -0.96 12.98
C LYS A 32 -18.14 -1.45 12.83
N VAL A 33 -19.07 -0.55 12.57
CA VAL A 33 -20.49 -0.91 12.39
C VAL A 33 -20.66 -1.78 11.14
N ILE A 34 -19.96 -1.44 10.05
CA ILE A 34 -19.98 -2.21 8.82
C ILE A 34 -19.45 -3.63 9.04
N ILE A 35 -18.34 -3.81 9.76
CA ILE A 35 -17.80 -5.14 10.06
C ILE A 35 -18.83 -6.00 10.81
N VAL A 36 -19.45 -5.45 11.86
CA VAL A 36 -20.47 -6.19 12.62
C VAL A 36 -21.65 -6.57 11.71
N PHE A 37 -22.06 -5.66 10.83
CA PHE A 37 -23.12 -5.93 9.87
C PHE A 37 -22.74 -7.05 8.87
N ILE A 38 -21.55 -7.01 8.29
CA ILE A 38 -21.03 -8.06 7.39
C ILE A 38 -20.97 -9.40 8.12
N ALA A 39 -20.47 -9.42 9.35
CA ALA A 39 -20.36 -10.64 10.15
C ALA A 39 -21.73 -11.28 10.41
N VAL A 40 -22.73 -10.48 10.78
CA VAL A 40 -24.11 -10.96 10.95
C VAL A 40 -24.70 -11.45 9.63
N PHE A 41 -24.49 -10.71 8.54
CA PHE A 41 -24.98 -11.11 7.22
C PHE A 41 -24.34 -12.42 6.74
N GLN A 42 -23.02 -12.57 6.87
CA GLN A 42 -22.31 -13.81 6.52
C GLN A 42 -22.78 -14.97 7.39
N PHE A 43 -22.98 -14.76 8.70
CA PHE A 43 -23.52 -15.79 9.57
C PHE A 43 -24.89 -16.29 9.09
N LEU A 44 -25.78 -15.36 8.71
CA LEU A 44 -27.08 -15.73 8.13
C LEU A 44 -26.94 -16.41 6.77
N ALA A 45 -26.06 -15.91 5.90
CA ALA A 45 -25.80 -16.50 4.58
C ALA A 45 -25.30 -17.94 4.69
N VAL A 46 -24.34 -18.22 5.58
CA VAL A 46 -23.85 -19.58 5.86
C VAL A 46 -24.98 -20.46 6.40
N LEU A 47 -25.85 -19.93 7.27
CA LEU A 47 -26.97 -20.70 7.84
C LEU A 47 -28.01 -21.11 6.78
N PHE A 48 -28.27 -20.26 5.79
CA PHE A 48 -29.27 -20.53 4.76
C PHE A 48 -28.70 -21.20 3.49
N THR A 49 -27.48 -20.87 3.10
CA THR A 49 -26.85 -21.29 1.84
C THR A 49 -25.78 -22.36 2.04
N GLY A 50 -25.26 -22.53 3.26
CA GLY A 50 -24.23 -23.53 3.58
C GLY A 50 -22.82 -23.15 3.12
N GLY A 51 -22.63 -21.94 2.58
CA GLY A 51 -21.34 -21.46 2.10
C GLY A 51 -21.16 -19.97 2.38
N VAL A 52 -19.91 -19.56 2.56
CA VAL A 52 -19.53 -18.14 2.70
C VAL A 52 -19.51 -17.47 1.33
N ASN A 53 -19.93 -16.21 1.26
CA ASN A 53 -19.81 -15.42 0.03
C ASN A 53 -18.38 -14.86 -0.11
N GLU A 54 -17.61 -15.32 -1.10
CA GLU A 54 -16.23 -14.91 -1.38
C GLU A 54 -16.04 -13.38 -1.50
N PRO A 55 -16.81 -12.65 -2.34
CA PRO A 55 -16.73 -11.19 -2.40
C PRO A 55 -16.92 -10.47 -1.05
N LEU A 56 -17.86 -10.94 -0.22
CA LEU A 56 -18.09 -10.34 1.10
C LEU A 56 -16.98 -10.69 2.09
N LEU A 57 -16.39 -11.87 1.95
CA LEU A 57 -15.26 -12.32 2.74
C LEU A 57 -14.00 -11.49 2.41
N GLN A 58 -13.70 -11.30 1.12
CA GLN A 58 -12.63 -10.43 0.64
C GLN A 58 -12.85 -8.98 1.10
N PHE A 59 -14.08 -8.46 0.97
CA PHE A 59 -14.41 -7.12 1.47
C PHE A 59 -14.19 -6.99 2.99
N GLY A 60 -14.59 -7.99 3.76
CA GLY A 60 -14.36 -8.02 5.22
C GLY A 60 -12.88 -8.05 5.59
N LYS A 61 -12.07 -8.81 4.85
CA LYS A 61 -10.61 -8.85 4.99
C LYS A 61 -9.99 -7.48 4.70
N ASN A 62 -10.33 -6.89 3.56
CA ASN A 62 -9.83 -5.59 3.13
C ASN A 62 -10.25 -4.48 4.11
N LEU A 63 -11.49 -4.51 4.61
CA LEU A 63 -11.98 -3.58 5.61
C LEU A 63 -11.25 -3.72 6.96
N SER A 64 -10.84 -4.93 7.34
CA SER A 64 -10.05 -5.16 8.56
C SER A 64 -8.66 -4.56 8.45
N ILE A 65 -8.02 -4.68 7.28
CA ILE A 65 -6.72 -4.06 6.99
C ILE A 65 -6.84 -2.55 7.00
N TYR A 66 -7.88 -2.00 6.36
CA TYR A 66 -8.16 -0.57 6.39
C TYR A 66 -8.29 -0.02 7.82
N ILE A 67 -8.95 -0.76 8.72
CA ILE A 67 -9.04 -0.38 10.14
C ILE A 67 -7.65 -0.38 10.80
N PHE A 68 -6.81 -1.36 10.50
CA PHE A 68 -5.45 -1.42 11.02
C PHE A 68 -4.63 -0.21 10.57
N GLU A 69 -4.67 0.14 9.28
CA GLU A 69 -3.99 1.33 8.73
C GLU A 69 -4.47 2.63 9.41
N ILE A 70 -5.78 2.76 9.69
CA ILE A 70 -6.30 3.91 10.45
C ILE A 70 -5.70 3.96 11.85
N LEU A 71 -5.59 2.82 12.54
CA LEU A 71 -5.04 2.76 13.89
C LEU A 71 -3.55 3.11 13.90
N GLU A 72 -2.77 2.66 12.92
CA GLU A 72 -1.37 3.06 12.79
C GLU A 72 -1.22 4.58 12.61
N PHE A 73 -2.07 5.20 11.79
CA PHE A 73 -2.06 6.65 11.59
C PHE A 73 -2.43 7.39 12.89
N GLN A 74 -3.46 6.92 13.60
CA GLN A 74 -3.90 7.48 14.89
C GLN A 74 -2.84 7.39 15.97
N THR A 75 -2.08 6.30 15.99
CA THR A 75 -1.10 6.01 17.04
C THR A 75 0.29 6.58 16.74
N PHE A 76 0.42 7.38 15.68
CA PHE A 76 1.69 7.93 15.22
C PHE A 76 2.73 6.87 14.83
N ASN A 77 2.27 5.64 14.53
CA ASN A 77 3.14 4.59 13.99
C ASN A 77 3.41 4.78 12.50
N THR A 78 2.49 5.46 11.78
CA THR A 78 2.68 5.80 10.37
C THR A 78 2.23 7.22 10.04
N GLU A 79 2.86 7.78 9.01
CA GLU A 79 2.47 9.02 8.32
C GLU A 79 1.62 8.74 7.07
N LEU A 80 1.51 7.47 6.67
CA LEU A 80 0.72 7.07 5.52
C LEU A 80 -0.76 7.27 5.84
N ARG A 81 -1.46 8.02 4.97
CA ARG A 81 -2.89 8.27 5.12
C ARG A 81 -3.65 7.13 4.45
N PRO A 82 -4.57 6.45 5.16
CA PRO A 82 -5.36 5.37 4.58
C PRO A 82 -6.34 5.90 3.52
N PHE A 83 -7.04 4.98 2.84
CA PHE A 83 -8.03 5.30 1.80
C PHE A 83 -8.93 6.48 2.22
N PRO A 84 -9.16 7.48 1.35
CA PRO A 84 -8.93 7.50 -0.11
C PRO A 84 -7.55 7.98 -0.58
N TYR A 85 -6.60 8.21 0.32
CA TYR A 85 -5.28 8.73 -0.05
C TYR A 85 -4.27 7.63 -0.43
N SER A 86 -4.47 6.42 0.10
CA SER A 86 -3.80 5.19 -0.32
C SER A 86 -4.75 4.32 -1.17
N PRO A 87 -4.21 3.40 -1.99
CA PRO A 87 -5.02 2.38 -2.64
C PRO A 87 -5.80 1.57 -1.59
N TRP A 88 -7.00 1.12 -1.97
CA TRP A 88 -7.77 0.21 -1.14
C TRP A 88 -7.04 -1.13 -1.05
N PRO A 89 -6.92 -1.75 0.14
CA PRO A 89 -6.29 -3.06 0.29
C PRO A 89 -7.02 -4.09 -0.56
N ASP A 90 -6.26 -4.95 -1.24
CA ASP A 90 -6.78 -6.02 -2.09
C ASP A 90 -6.07 -7.33 -1.75
N GLU A 91 -6.38 -7.85 -0.56
CA GLU A 91 -5.84 -9.13 -0.09
C GLU A 91 -6.80 -10.27 -0.41
N GLU A 92 -6.23 -11.42 -0.80
CA GLU A 92 -7.02 -12.62 -1.06
C GLU A 92 -7.69 -13.14 0.23
N PRO A 93 -8.96 -13.61 0.15
CA PRO A 93 -9.68 -14.12 1.31
C PRO A 93 -9.16 -15.51 1.72
N GLY A 94 -8.57 -15.65 2.92
CA GLY A 94 -8.10 -16.94 3.45
C GLY A 94 -9.17 -17.87 4.03
N GLY A 95 -10.45 -17.75 3.64
CA GLY A 95 -11.56 -18.44 4.32
C GLY A 95 -11.81 -19.89 3.89
N GLU A 96 -11.04 -20.41 2.96
CA GLU A 96 -11.18 -21.79 2.46
C GLU A 96 -10.58 -22.82 3.44
N GLU A 97 -9.67 -22.40 4.34
CA GLU A 97 -8.98 -23.28 5.29
C GLU A 97 -9.91 -24.00 6.30
N TRP A 98 -11.12 -23.47 6.57
CA TRP A 98 -12.02 -24.05 7.59
C TRP A 98 -12.99 -25.12 7.06
N LEU A 99 -13.01 -25.35 5.74
CA LEU A 99 -13.80 -26.41 5.09
C LEU A 99 -12.93 -27.60 4.67
N GLU A 100 -11.61 -27.47 4.75
CA GLU A 100 -10.70 -28.61 4.62
C GLU A 100 -10.85 -29.45 5.89
N GLU A 101 -11.57 -30.57 5.79
CA GLU A 101 -11.50 -31.60 6.82
C GLU A 101 -10.02 -32.00 6.98
N GLU A 102 -9.46 -31.72 8.16
CA GLU A 102 -8.16 -32.20 8.64
C GLU A 102 -8.14 -33.74 8.65
N ASP A 103 -7.98 -34.38 7.49
CA ASP A 103 -7.67 -35.81 7.42
C ASP A 103 -6.18 -36.08 7.19
N ASP A 104 -5.31 -35.06 7.18
CA ASP A 104 -3.85 -35.24 7.24
C ASP A 104 -3.11 -33.99 7.78
N GLU A 105 -2.86 -33.92 9.10
CA GLU A 105 -1.81 -33.06 9.69
C GLU A 105 -0.40 -33.70 9.54
N PRO A 106 0.73 -32.97 9.68
CA PRO A 106 0.92 -31.52 9.73
C PRO A 106 2.09 -31.01 8.83
N ALA A 107 2.01 -29.78 8.34
CA ALA A 107 3.21 -29.02 7.97
C ALA A 107 3.03 -27.53 8.32
N VAL A 108 3.48 -27.18 9.52
CA VAL A 108 3.78 -25.82 9.95
C VAL A 108 4.60 -25.11 8.87
N LYS A 109 4.01 -24.10 8.23
CA LYS A 109 4.76 -23.00 7.60
C LYS A 109 4.31 -21.68 8.19
N VAL A 110 4.81 -21.42 9.40
CA VAL A 110 5.01 -20.04 9.84
C VAL A 110 6.01 -19.42 8.86
N SER A 111 5.52 -18.61 7.94
CA SER A 111 6.32 -17.65 7.19
C SER A 111 5.73 -16.27 7.39
N THR A 112 5.87 -15.75 8.60
CA THR A 112 5.86 -14.32 8.86
C THR A 112 7.12 -13.75 8.21
N ALA A 113 7.02 -13.31 6.96
CA ALA A 113 8.05 -12.52 6.31
C ALA A 113 7.54 -11.08 6.16
N HIS A 114 7.62 -10.32 7.25
CA HIS A 114 7.75 -8.87 7.15
C HIS A 114 9.22 -8.56 7.37
N GLU A 115 10.00 -8.65 6.29
CA GLU A 115 11.40 -8.28 6.26
C GLU A 115 11.45 -6.75 6.32
N THR A 116 11.61 -6.23 7.54
CA THR A 116 11.91 -4.82 7.78
C THR A 116 13.40 -4.64 7.54
N ASP A 117 13.74 -4.04 6.40
CA ASP A 117 15.08 -3.59 6.06
C ASP A 117 15.52 -2.54 7.11
N ALA A 118 16.37 -2.97 8.04
CA ALA A 118 17.07 -2.10 8.96
C ALA A 118 18.40 -1.72 8.31
N GLN A 119 18.42 -0.53 7.70
CA GLN A 119 19.62 0.15 7.24
C GLN A 119 20.52 0.47 8.45
N GLU A 120 21.53 -0.37 8.67
CA GLU A 120 22.63 -0.12 9.61
C GLU A 120 23.67 0.77 8.92
N VAL A 121 23.82 2.00 9.41
CA VAL A 121 24.92 2.90 9.06
C VAL A 121 25.96 2.81 10.17
N GLY A 122 27.16 2.32 9.85
CA GLY A 122 28.31 2.25 10.76
C GLY A 122 29.62 2.08 10.00
N GLU A 123 30.26 3.21 9.70
CA GLU A 123 31.61 3.33 9.11
C GLU A 123 32.69 2.56 9.90
N THR A 124 33.66 1.93 9.22
CA THR A 124 35.03 2.46 9.04
C THR A 124 35.99 1.43 8.42
N ASP A 125 36.72 1.93 7.42
CA ASP A 125 38.11 1.65 6.99
C ASP A 125 38.73 0.23 7.10
N VAL A 126 39.33 -0.23 6.00
CA VAL A 126 40.80 -0.28 5.81
C VAL A 126 41.18 -1.19 4.61
N ASP A 127 41.94 -0.62 3.66
CA ASP A 127 42.86 -1.21 2.65
C ASP A 127 42.31 -2.18 1.58
N HIS A 128 42.74 -2.18 0.31
CA HIS A 128 43.86 -1.59 -0.43
C HIS A 128 43.44 -1.52 -1.92
N PRO A 129 44.12 -0.73 -2.77
CA PRO A 129 43.71 -0.42 -4.13
C PRO A 129 44.24 -1.45 -5.13
N ASP A 130 43.44 -1.77 -6.16
CA ASP A 130 43.97 -2.31 -7.40
C ASP A 130 43.47 -1.44 -8.56
N GLU A 131 44.46 -0.81 -9.18
CA GLU A 131 44.40 -0.16 -10.48
C GLU A 131 44.05 -1.20 -11.55
N ASP A 132 43.06 -0.94 -12.42
CA ASP A 132 43.34 -0.95 -13.86
C ASP A 132 42.20 -0.32 -14.67
N SER A 133 42.55 0.80 -15.28
CA SER A 133 42.21 1.32 -16.62
C SER A 133 40.75 1.43 -17.14
N PRO A 134 40.45 2.54 -17.86
CA PRO A 134 39.14 2.84 -18.43
C PRO A 134 39.03 2.37 -19.89
N ASP A 135 37.92 1.71 -20.24
CA ASP A 135 37.54 1.55 -21.65
C ASP A 135 36.37 2.47 -21.99
N VAL A 136 36.73 3.46 -22.78
CA VAL A 136 35.88 4.43 -23.45
C VAL A 136 35.36 3.78 -24.73
N ASP A 137 34.19 4.25 -25.16
CA ASP A 137 33.70 4.25 -26.55
C ASP A 137 32.71 3.14 -26.93
N SER A 138 31.41 3.50 -26.86
CA SER A 138 30.35 2.83 -27.62
C SER A 138 29.80 3.78 -28.67
N HIS A 139 30.24 3.47 -29.88
CA HIS A 139 29.72 3.81 -31.21
C HIS A 139 28.25 4.25 -31.31
N ASP A 140 28.08 5.32 -32.09
CA ASP A 140 27.18 5.50 -33.23
C ASP A 140 25.89 4.64 -33.28
N GLU A 141 24.73 5.31 -33.20
CA GLU A 141 23.54 4.92 -33.96
C GLU A 141 22.94 6.17 -34.62
N ASP A 142 23.08 6.13 -35.93
CA ASP A 142 22.46 6.84 -37.03
C ASP A 142 20.99 7.28 -36.85
N SER A 143 20.69 8.52 -37.23
CA SER A 143 19.45 8.90 -37.95
C SER A 143 19.49 10.36 -38.37
N PRO A 144 19.61 10.64 -39.67
CA PRO A 144 18.98 11.81 -40.25
C PRO A 144 18.03 11.35 -41.37
N ASP A 145 16.77 11.76 -41.33
CA ASP A 145 16.11 12.12 -42.58
C ASP A 145 15.01 13.14 -42.33
N VAL A 146 15.30 14.33 -42.84
CA VAL A 146 14.52 15.54 -42.78
C VAL A 146 13.60 15.52 -43.99
N ASP A 147 12.31 15.46 -43.68
CA ASP A 147 11.16 16.11 -44.31
C ASP A 147 11.19 16.50 -45.81
N SER A 148 10.02 16.26 -46.42
CA SER A 148 9.47 16.77 -47.70
C SER A 148 9.76 15.98 -48.98
N PRO A 149 8.91 16.04 -50.04
CA PRO A 149 7.65 16.79 -50.21
C PRO A 149 6.50 15.98 -50.85
N ASP A 150 5.25 16.15 -50.38
CA ASP A 150 4.08 15.87 -51.23
C ASP A 150 3.72 17.11 -52.06
N LYS A 151 3.94 16.94 -53.37
CA LYS A 151 3.42 17.79 -54.42
C LYS A 151 1.98 17.37 -54.67
N ASP A 152 1.03 18.29 -54.54
CA ASP A 152 -0.10 18.29 -55.45
C ASP A 152 -0.51 19.73 -55.78
N SER A 153 -0.36 20.06 -57.06
CA SER A 153 -0.79 21.28 -57.74
C SER A 153 -1.68 20.84 -58.91
N PRO A 154 -2.34 21.74 -59.65
CA PRO A 154 -3.46 22.59 -59.26
C PRO A 154 -4.63 22.50 -60.30
N ASP A 155 -5.66 23.33 -60.08
CA ASP A 155 -6.62 23.88 -61.05
C ASP A 155 -7.67 22.97 -61.73
N LYS A 156 -8.95 23.38 -61.67
CA LYS A 156 -9.51 24.36 -62.63
C LYS A 156 -10.97 24.71 -62.34
N ASP A 157 -11.27 25.98 -62.61
CA ASP A 157 -12.57 26.59 -62.92
C ASP A 157 -13.43 25.81 -63.92
#